data_AF-A0A336N591-F1
#
_entry.id   AF-A0A336N591-F1
#
_cell.length_a   1.000
_cell.length_b   1.000
_cell.length_c   1.000
_cell.angle_alpha   90.00
_cell.angle_beta   90.00
_cell.angle_gamma   90.00
#
_symmetry.space_group_name_H-M   'P 1'
#
loop_
_entity.id
_entity.type
_entity.pdbx_description
1 polymer ?
#
loop_
_entity_poly.entity_id
_entity_poly.type
_entity_poly.pdbx_seq_one_letter_code
_entity_poly.pdbx_strand_id
1 'polypeptide(L)' 'MLAALHYPFDKPHRWINSGGLGIIGFGLPAALGVKLATPKATVVCITCGGSIQMNIQGLSTDR' A
#
# COMPACT_ATOMS: atom_id res chain seq x y z
N MET A 1 -3.27 11.56 -3.02
CA MET A 1 -4.28 12.46 -2.38
C MET A 1 -5.63 11.78 -2.14
N LEU A 2 -6.27 11.17 -3.15
CA LEU A 2 -7.66 10.68 -3.08
C LEU A 2 -8.00 9.88 -1.81
N ALA A 3 -7.19 8.86 -1.48
CA ALA A 3 -7.37 8.03 -0.29
C ALA A 3 -7.29 8.81 1.03
N ALA A 4 -6.35 9.75 1.16
CA ALA A 4 -6.17 10.54 2.38
C ALA A 4 -7.32 11.53 2.63
N LEU A 5 -7.95 12.02 1.55
CA LEU A 5 -9.04 13.00 1.65
C LEU A 5 -10.41 12.35 1.90
N HIS A 6 -10.63 11.13 1.40
CA HIS A 6 -11.97 10.53 1.35
C HIS A 6 -12.11 9.22 2.14
N TYR A 7 -11.01 8.61 2.57
CA TYR A 7 -11.07 7.41 3.40
C TYR A 7 -10.74 7.77 4.86
N PRO A 8 -11.73 7.82 5.76
CA PRO A 8 -11.47 8.13 7.17
C PRO A 8 -10.75 6.95 7.82
N PHE A 9 -9.65 7.25 8.53
CA PHE A 9 -8.95 6.27 9.35
C PHE A 9 -9.44 6.36 10.79
N ASP A 10 -10.06 5.30 11.28
CA ASP A 10 -10.67 5.21 12.61
C ASP A 10 -9.69 4.78 13.71
N LYS A 11 -8.51 4.28 13.32
CA LYS A 11 -7.49 3.69 14.21
C LYS A 11 -6.07 4.10 13.78
N PRO A 12 -5.12 4.16 14.73
CA PRO A 12 -3.72 4.38 14.41
C PRO A 12 -3.16 3.24 13.54
N HIS A 13 -2.10 3.54 12.78
CA HIS A 13 -1.37 2.60 11.92
C HIS A 13 -2.23 1.94 10.81
N ARG A 14 -3.30 2.61 10.37
CA ARG A 14 -4.14 2.19 9.23
C ARG A 14 -3.82 2.90 7.92
N TRP A 15 -2.95 3.92 7.96
CA TRP A 15 -2.50 4.66 6.79
C TRP A 15 -0.99 4.47 6.59
N ILE A 16 -0.62 3.74 5.53
CA ILE A 16 0.76 3.42 5.18
C ILE A 16 1.05 4.02 3.80
N ASN A 17 1.95 4.99 3.76
CA ASN A 17 2.17 5.85 2.59
C ASN A 17 3.63 6.38 2.58
N SER A 18 4.22 6.54 1.39
CA SER A 18 5.47 7.30 1.21
C SER A 18 5.15 8.80 1.12
N GLY A 19 5.08 9.46 2.28
CA GLY A 19 4.79 10.90 2.36
C GLY A 19 6.01 11.79 2.10
N GLY A 20 7.05 11.67 2.94
CA GLY A 20 8.19 12.59 2.91
C GLY A 20 9.02 12.53 1.62
N LEU A 21 9.47 11.34 1.22
CA LEU A 21 10.25 11.15 0.00
C LEU A 21 9.39 11.02 -1.26
N GLY A 22 8.12 10.60 -1.13
CA GLY A 22 7.21 10.48 -2.27
C GLY A 22 7.59 9.38 -3.27
N ILE A 23 8.01 8.20 -2.79
CA ILE A 23 8.46 7.10 -3.65
C ILE A 23 7.30 6.53 -4.47
N ILE A 24 7.41 6.64 -5.80
CA ILE A 24 6.53 5.95 -6.75
C ILE A 24 6.85 4.45 -6.72
N GLY A 25 5.82 3.61 -6.68
CA GLY A 25 5.98 2.15 -6.56
C GLY A 25 5.94 1.60 -5.14
N PHE A 26 5.92 2.45 -4.12
CA PHE A 26 5.94 2.03 -2.71
C PHE A 26 4.73 1.18 -2.28
N GLY A 27 3.54 1.47 -2.81
CA GLY A 27 2.29 0.92 -2.30
C GLY A 27 2.19 -0.60 -2.30
N LEU A 28 2.58 -1.26 -3.39
CA LEU A 28 2.49 -2.72 -3.51
C LEU A 28 3.40 -3.48 -2.52
N PRO A 29 4.74 -3.26 -2.51
CA PRO A 29 5.60 -3.96 -1.55
C PRO A 29 5.26 -3.64 -0.10
N ALA A 30 4.84 -2.40 0.20
CA ALA A 30 4.37 -2.03 1.54
C ALA A 30 3.10 -2.81 1.94
N ALA A 31 2.12 -2.93 1.04
CA ALA A 31 0.90 -3.67 1.30
C ALA A 31 1.17 -5.17 1.53
N LEU A 32 2.04 -5.79 0.74
CA LEU A 32 2.47 -7.18 0.95
C LEU A 32 3.14 -7.35 2.32
N GLY A 33 4.07 -6.46 2.70
CA GLY A 33 4.71 -6.48 4.01
C GLY A 33 3.72 -6.34 5.18
N VAL A 34 2.74 -5.45 5.06
CA VAL A 34 1.67 -5.30 6.08
C VAL A 34 0.80 -6.55 6.16
N LYS A 35 0.48 -7.18 5.02
CA LYS A 35 -0.31 -8.42 4.99
C LYS A 35 0.43 -9.57 5.67
N LEU A 36 1.75 -9.69 5.47
CA LEU A 36 2.60 -10.65 6.17
C LEU A 36 2.62 -10.39 7.69
N ALA A 37 2.74 -9.13 8.11
CA ALA A 37 2.73 -8.77 9.53
C ALA A 37 1.34 -8.91 10.19
N THR A 38 0.26 -8.80 9.42
CA THR A 38 -1.12 -8.85 9.91
C THR A 38 -2.01 -9.78 9.07
N PRO A 39 -1.77 -11.11 9.09
CA PRO A 39 -2.42 -12.05 8.15
C PRO A 39 -3.95 -12.03 8.18
N LYS A 40 -4.54 -11.76 9.35
CA LYS A 40 -5.99 -11.72 9.56
C LYS A 40 -6.66 -10.40 9.16
N ALA A 41 -5.88 -9.35 8.93
CA ALA A 41 -6.42 -8.05 8.55
C ALA A 41 -6.65 -7.97 7.04
N THR A 42 -7.68 -7.21 6.65
CA THR A 42 -7.85 -6.78 5.25
C THR A 42 -6.86 -5.65 4.97
N VAL A 43 -6.06 -5.82 3.91
CA VAL A 43 -5.06 -4.83 3.47
C VAL A 43 -5.40 -4.43 2.05
N VAL A 44 -5.54 -3.12 1.80
CA VAL A 44 -5.92 -2.58 0.49
C VAL A 44 -4.82 -1.64 0.00
N CYS A 45 -4.31 -1.89 -1.21
CA CYS A 45 -3.33 -1.04 -1.87
C CYS A 45 -4.04 -0.11 -2.87
N ILE A 46 -4.12 1.19 -2.56
CA ILE A 46 -4.65 2.20 -3.48
C ILE A 46 -3.47 2.82 -4.23
N THR A 47 -3.35 2.53 -5.53
CA THR A 47 -2.22 2.94 -6.37
C THR A 47 -2.68 3.32 -7.78
N CYS A 48 -1.83 4.04 -8.53
CA CYS A 48 -2.08 4.38 -9.93
C CYS A 48 -1.31 3.44 -10.89
N GLY A 49 -1.69 3.46 -12.18
CA GLY A 49 -1.07 2.63 -13.23
C GLY A 49 0.46 2.73 -13.29
N GLY A 50 1.01 3.94 -13.27
CA GLY A 50 2.46 4.14 -13.29
C GLY A 50 3.15 3.58 -12.03
N SER A 51 2.53 3.74 -10.85
CA SER A 51 3.10 3.22 -9.62
C SER A 51 3.00 1.71 -9.50
N ILE A 52 1.94 1.05 -10.00
CA ILE A 52 1.88 -0.42 -9.98
C ILE A 52 2.93 -1.01 -10.91
N GLN A 53 3.12 -0.42 -12.10
CA GLN A 53 4.05 -0.93 -13.11
C GLN A 53 5.50 -1.01 -12.62
N MET A 54 5.93 -0.15 -11.69
CA MET A 54 7.30 -0.18 -11.16
C MET A 54 7.63 -1.45 -10.38
N ASN A 55 6.64 -2.01 -9.68
CA ASN A 55 6.84 -3.12 -8.75
C ASN A 55 5.89 -4.31 -8.97
N ILE A 56 5.17 -4.36 -10.09
CA ILE A 56 4.17 -5.39 -10.39
C ILE A 56 4.72 -6.82 -10.30
N GLN A 57 6.01 -7.02 -10.56
CA GLN A 57 6.73 -8.28 -10.38
C GLN A 57 6.57 -8.87 -8.96
N GLY A 58 6.36 -8.01 -7.94
CA GLY A 58 6.13 -8.43 -6.56
C GLY A 58 4.82 -9.18 -6.35
N LEU A 59 3.85 -9.10 -7.28
CA LEU A 59 2.64 -9.94 -7.23
C LEU A 59 2.96 -11.44 -7.38
N SER A 60 4.06 -11.78 -8.04
CA SER A 60 4.51 -13.18 -8.15
C SER A 60 5.13 -13.72 -6.85
N THR A 61 5.45 -12.84 -5.91
CA THR A 61 6.06 -13.18 -4.61
C THR A 61 5.01 -13.62 -3.59
N ASP A 62 3.76 -13.20 -3.75
CA ASP A 62 2.65 -13.58 -2.86
C ASP A 62 2.17 -14.99 -3.25
N ARG A 63 2.64 -16.02 -2.52
CA ARG A 63 2.21 -17.42 -2.63
C ARG A 63 1.66 -17.90 -1.29
#